data_AF-A0A7C4GSX5-F1
#
_entry.id   AF-A0A7C4GSX5-F1
#
_cell.length_a   1.000
_cell.length_b   1.000
_cell.length_c   1.000
_cell.angle_alpha   90.00
_cell.angle_beta   90.00
_cell.angle_gamma   90.00
#
_symmetry.space_group_name_H-M   'P 1'
#
loop_
_entity.id
_entity.type
_entity.pdbx_description
1 polymer ?
#
loop_
_entity_poly.entity_id
_entity_poly.type
_entity_poly.pdbx_seq_one_letter_code
_entity_poly.pdbx_strand_id
1 'polypeptide(L)' 'MSKLKEEFIELLDKDREFRYTVAGYLGLSEILKRLDRLEEGQNKLWEGQEKLWEEVKLLREGQNKLWEGQEKLWEEVKLL' A
#
# COMPACT_ATOMS: atom_id res chain seq x y z
N MET A 1 -11.31 -14.41 -39.62
CA MET A 1 -10.93 -14.66 -38.21
C MET A 1 -11.12 -16.15 -37.94
N SER A 2 -10.88 -16.68 -36.74
CA SER A 2 -11.41 -18.03 -36.46
C SER A 2 -12.94 -17.94 -36.42
N LYS A 3 -13.64 -18.97 -36.89
CA LYS A 3 -15.11 -19.03 -36.90
C LYS A 3 -15.71 -18.68 -35.51
N LEU A 4 -15.07 -19.17 -34.45
CA LEU A 4 -15.45 -18.88 -33.07
C LEU A 4 -15.39 -17.38 -32.71
N LYS A 5 -14.37 -16.65 -33.17
CA LYS A 5 -14.27 -15.21 -32.91
C LYS A 5 -15.39 -14.44 -33.60
N GLU A 6 -15.72 -14.81 -34.84
CA GLU A 6 -16.82 -14.17 -35.59
C GLU A 6 -18.17 -14.42 -34.90
N GLU A 7 -18.45 -15.67 -34.50
CA GLU A 7 -19.65 -16.02 -33.73
C GLU A 7 -19.73 -15.27 -32.40
N PHE A 8 -18.60 -15.11 -31.69
CA PHE A 8 -18.54 -14.39 -30.43
C PHE A 8 -18.85 -12.88 -30.60
N ILE A 9 -18.31 -12.25 -31.65
CA ILE A 9 -18.59 -10.85 -31.96
C ILE A 9 -20.05 -10.67 -32.37
N GLU A 10 -20.60 -11.56 -33.19
CA GLU A 10 -22.02 -11.51 -33.55
C GLU A 10 -22.94 -11.65 -32.33
N LEU A 11 -22.59 -12.53 -31.37
CA LEU A 11 -23.36 -12.67 -30.13
C LEU A 11 -23.31 -11.40 -29.28
N LEU A 12 -22.15 -10.76 -29.18
CA LEU A 12 -22.05 -9.46 -28.51
C LEU A 12 -22.95 -8.41 -29.18
N ASP A 13 -23.06 -8.41 -30.51
CA ASP A 13 -23.87 -7.45 -31.26
C ASP A 13 -25.37 -7.73 -31.16
N LYS A 14 -25.77 -9.01 -31.24
CA LYS A 14 -27.18 -9.43 -31.33
C LYS A 14 -27.84 -9.65 -29.96
N ASP A 15 -27.09 -10.05 -28.94
CA ASP A 15 -27.61 -10.37 -27.61
C ASP A 15 -27.15 -9.35 -26.55
N ARG A 16 -28.11 -8.57 -26.06
CA ARG A 16 -27.89 -7.52 -25.06
C ARG A 16 -27.56 -8.08 -23.67
N GLU A 17 -28.19 -9.17 -23.25
CA GLU A 17 -27.96 -9.78 -21.93
C GLU A 17 -26.58 -10.43 -21.88
N PHE A 18 -26.21 -11.14 -22.94
CA PHE A 18 -24.88 -11.70 -23.11
C PHE A 18 -23.80 -10.59 -23.07
N ARG A 19 -23.99 -9.50 -23.82
CA ARG A 19 -23.07 -8.35 -23.81
C ARG A 19 -22.83 -7.79 -22.41
N TYR A 20 -23.90 -7.54 -21.65
CA TYR A 20 -23.77 -7.00 -20.30
C TYR A 20 -23.13 -8.00 -19.33
N THR A 21 -23.43 -9.30 -19.46
CA THR A 21 -22.78 -10.34 -18.67
C THR A 21 -21.28 -10.35 -18.91
N VAL A 22 -20.85 -10.36 -20.17
CA VAL A 22 -19.42 -10.32 -20.55
C VAL A 22 -18.76 -9.03 -20.05
N ALA A 23 -19.40 -7.87 -20.23
CA ALA A 23 -18.90 -6.60 -19.72
C ALA A 23 -18.76 -6.60 -18.18
N GLY A 24 -19.71 -7.22 -17.48
CA GLY A 24 -19.67 -7.42 -16.04
C GLY A 24 -18.51 -8.30 -15.60
N TYR A 25 -18.33 -9.46 -16.23
CA TYR A 25 -17.21 -10.37 -15.94
C TYR A 25 -15.84 -9.73 -16.20
N LEU A 26 -15.68 -9.07 -17.36
CA LEU A 26 -14.43 -8.38 -17.71
C LEU A 26 -14.17 -7.21 -16.76
N GLY A 27 -15.21 -6.42 -16.43
CA GLY A 27 -15.12 -5.33 -15.48
C GLY A 27 -14.75 -5.79 -14.08
N LEU A 28 -15.39 -6.84 -13.57
CA LEU A 28 -15.10 -7.44 -12.26
C LEU A 28 -13.66 -7.98 -12.21
N SER A 29 -13.20 -8.66 -13.27
CA SER A 29 -11.82 -9.15 -13.33
C SER A 29 -10.80 -8.00 -13.25
N GLU A 30 -11.05 -6.89 -13.94
CA GLU A 30 -10.18 -5.71 -13.87
C GLU A 30 -10.23 -5.03 -12.49
N ILE A 31 -11.41 -4.98 -11.86
CA ILE A 31 -11.56 -4.46 -10.49
C ILE A 31 -10.75 -5.31 -9.50
N LEU A 32 -10.86 -6.63 -9.56
CA LEU A 32 -10.10 -7.53 -8.68
C LEU A 32 -8.59 -7.32 -8.83
N LYS A 33 -8.07 -7.25 -10.06
CA LYS A 33 -6.64 -6.95 -10.30
C LYS A 33 -6.20 -5.62 -9.72
N ARG A 34 -7.07 -4.60 -9.75
CA ARG A 34 -6.77 -3.30 -9.13
C ARG A 34 -6.79 -3.39 -7.61
N LEU A 35 -7.70 -4.17 -7.03
CA LEU A 35 -7.71 -4.44 -5.60
C LEU A 35 -6.43 -5.14 -5.15
N ASP A 36 -5.96 -6.16 -5.87
CA ASP A 36 -4.70 -6.85 -5.57
C ASP A 36 -3.52 -5.85 -5.54
N ARG A 37 -3.44 -4.95 -6.55
CA ARG A 37 -2.40 -3.91 -6.58
C ARG A 37 -2.54 -2.89 -5.45
N LEU A 38 -3.77 -2.55 -5.05
CA LEU A 38 -4.02 -1.64 -3.93
C LEU A 38 -3.59 -2.30 -2.62
N GLU A 39 -3.87 -3.59 -2.43
CA GLU A 39 -3.44 -4.37 -1.28
C GLU A 39 -1.90 -4.44 -1.19
N GLU A 40 -1.22 -4.72 -2.31
CA GLU A 40 0.25 -4.67 -2.37
C GLU A 40 0.79 -3.27 -2.01
N GLY A 41 0.15 -2.21 -2.51
CA GLY A 41 0.52 -0.83 -2.18
C GLY A 41 0.32 -0.53 -0.70
N GLN A 42 -0.78 -1.00 -0.12
CA GLN A 42 -1.09 -0.83 1.29
C GLN A 42 -0.09 -1.56 2.19
N ASN A 43 0.29 -2.78 1.84
CA ASN A 43 1.30 -3.55 2.58
C ASN A 43 2.66 -2.82 2.61
N LYS A 44 3.10 -2.27 1.47
CA LYS A 44 4.34 -1.47 1.40
C LYS A 44 4.28 -0.22 2.27
N LEU A 45 3.11 0.43 2.36
CA LEU A 45 2.93 1.59 3.23
C LEU A 45 3.02 1.20 4.70
N TRP A 46 2.44 0.06 5.10
CA TRP A 46 2.55 -0.45 6.46
C TRP A 46 3.99 -0.81 6.84
N GLU A 47 4.73 -1.49 5.97
CA GLU A 47 6.16 -1.76 6.17
C GLU A 47 6.97 -0.46 6.33
N GLY A 48 6.67 0.56 5.52
CA GLY A 48 7.28 1.87 5.63
C GLY A 48 6.96 2.57 6.96
N GLN A 49 5.71 2.47 7.42
CA GLN A 49 5.31 3.01 8.72
C GLN A 49 6.00 2.30 9.89
N GLU A 50 6.15 0.98 9.83
CA GLU A 50 6.84 0.21 10.88
C GLU A 50 8.31 0.66 11.03
N LYS A 51 9.03 0.81 9.91
CA LYS A 51 10.40 1.33 9.91
C LYS A 51 10.49 2.75 10.50
N LEU A 52 9.55 3.62 10.14
CA LEU A 52 9.50 4.98 10.71
C LEU A 52 9.26 4.95 12.22
N TRP A 53 8.43 4.03 12.73
CA TRP A 53 8.23 3.86 14.17
C TRP A 53 9.51 3.42 14.89
N GLU A 54 10.28 2.51 14.29
CA GLU A 54 11.59 2.10 14.81
C GLU A 54 12.58 3.27 14.85
N GLU A 55 12.67 4.05 13.77
CA GLU A 55 13.53 5.24 13.71
C GLU A 55 13.14 6.27 14.77
N VAL A 56 11.84 6.56 14.92
CA VAL A 56 11.33 7.48 15.96
C VAL A 56 11.68 6.98 17.37
N LYS A 57 11.62 5.66 17.61
CA LYS A 57 12.01 5.08 18.89
C LYS A 57 13.50 5.29 19.16
N LEU A 58 14.37 4.99 18.19
CA LEU A 58 15.81 5.19 18.31
C LEU A 58 16.18 6.67 18.53
N LEU A 59 15.51 7.58 17.83
CA LEU A 59 15.70 9.02 18.03
C LEU A 59 15.33 9.46 19.45
N ARG A 60 14.22 8.95 20.00
CA ARG A 60 13.83 9.24 21.40
C ARG A 60 14.83 8.70 22.40
N GLU A 61 15.34 7.49 22.18
CA GLU A 61 16.40 6.92 23.03
C GLU A 61 17.69 7.75 22.97
N GLY A 62 18.07 8.21 21.77
CA GLY A 62 19.20 9.12 21.59
C GLY A 62 19.01 10.45 22.31
N GLN A 63 17.82 11.06 22.22
CA GLN A 63 17.48 12.29 22.93
C GLN A 63 17.57 12.13 24.45
N ASN A 64 17.06 11.02 25.00
CA ASN A 64 17.14 10.76 26.43
C ASN A 64 18.60 10.70 26.91
N LYS A 65 19.47 9.99 26.17
CA LYS A 65 20.91 9.92 26.51
C LYS A 65 21.60 11.29 26.45
N LEU A 66 21.22 12.14 25.48
CA LEU A 66 21.74 13.51 25.41
C LEU A 66 21.29 14.34 26.61
N TRP A 67 20.03 14.23 27.04
CA TRP A 67 19.55 14.92 28.23
C TRP A 67 20.25 14.45 29.51
N GLU A 68 20.44 13.14 29.69
CA GLU A 68 21.22 12.60 30.82
C GLU A 68 22.66 13.13 30.82
N GLY A 69 23.30 13.18 29.65
CA GLY A 69 24.64 13.75 29.51
C GLY A 69 24.68 15.23 29.85
N GLN A 70 23.68 16.00 29.40
CA GLN A 70 23.57 17.42 29.70
C GLN A 70 23.32 17.67 31.19
N GLU A 71 22.48 16.88 31.84
CA GLU A 71 22.21 16.98 33.29
C GLU A 71 23.50 16.79 34.10
N LYS A 72 24.29 15.76 33.79
CA LYS A 72 25.59 15.52 34.44
C LYS A 72 26.55 16.69 34.26
N LEU A 73 26.64 17.27 33.06
CA LEU A 73 27.48 18.46 32.84
C LEU A 73 27.02 19.64 33.69
N TRP A 74 25.71 19.85 33.84
CA TRP A 74 25.19 20.89 34.72
C TRP A 74 25.51 20.65 36.19
N GLU A 75 25.48 19.39 36.65
CA GLU A 75 25.90 19.03 38.01
C GLU A 75 27.39 19.33 38.23
N GLU A 76 28.25 18.93 37.30
CA GLU A 76 29.69 19.23 37.35
C GLU A 76 29.97 20.73 37.39
N VAL A 77 29.30 21.52 36.54
CA VAL A 77 29.45 22.98 36.52
C VAL A 77 28.97 23.63 37.82
N LYS A 78 27.94 23.10 38.48
CA LYS A 78 27.46 23.61 39.78
C LYS A 78 28.44 23.35 40.93
N LEU A 79 29.33 22.37 40.79
CA LEU A 79 30.32 22.00 41.81
C LEU A 79 31.64 22.78 41.67
N LEU A 80 31.83 23.52 40.58
CA LEU A 80 32.95 24.43 40.34
C LEU A 80 32.70 25.82 40.95
#